data_AF-A0A820HH18-F1
#
_entry.id   AF-A0A820HH18-F1
#
_cell.length_a   1.000
_cell.length_b   1.000
_cell.length_c   1.000
_cell.angle_alpha   90.00
_cell.angle_beta   90.00
_cell.angle_gamma   90.00
#
_symmetry.space_group_name_H-M   'P 1'
#
loop_
_entity.id
_entity.type
_entity.pdbx_description
1 polymer ?
#
loop_
_entity_poly.entity_id
_entity_poly.type
_entity_poly.pdbx_seq_one_letter_code
_entity_poly.pdbx_strand_id
1 'polypeptide(L)'
;MDTKANIVLLSPSSSTDSMASSSSSSSTNSVVSFLTSNKGKQLLVYDKYVFRCNKTTLFKKYWTCTEHACNVSAHTNTKNEFLSIIGNHNHIAEPHLLDVKQVKNKMKKRILSETTSLTKIYDEEVKKASLSPEAAATLPTVLEFSMYF
;
A
#
# COMPACT_ATOMS: atom_id res chain seq x y z
N MET A 1 10.90 -31.20 74.17
CA MET A 1 12.23 -30.79 74.66
C MET A 1 13.23 -31.19 73.60
N ASP A 2 14.10 -30.25 73.26
CA ASP A 2 15.34 -30.40 72.48
C ASP A 2 15.21 -30.51 70.95
N THR A 3 15.44 -29.40 70.22
CA THR A 3 16.74 -28.83 69.83
C THR A 3 17.43 -29.65 68.73
N LYS A 4 17.39 -29.15 67.49
CA LYS A 4 18.61 -28.86 66.72
C LYS A 4 18.31 -28.15 65.40
N ALA A 5 18.92 -26.99 65.27
CA ALA A 5 19.17 -26.32 64.01
C ALA A 5 20.10 -27.18 63.13
N ASN A 6 19.91 -27.11 61.81
CA ASN A 6 21.03 -27.28 60.89
C ASN A 6 20.91 -26.29 59.73
N ILE A 7 21.99 -25.55 59.55
CA ILE A 7 22.22 -24.52 58.54
C ILE A 7 22.97 -25.19 57.39
N VAL A 8 22.49 -25.05 56.15
CA VAL A 8 23.37 -25.16 54.98
C VAL A 8 23.07 -23.98 54.06
N LEU A 9 24.11 -23.18 53.84
CA LEU A 9 24.22 -22.04 52.94
C LEU A 9 24.28 -22.52 51.49
N LEU A 10 23.47 -21.94 50.60
CA LEU A 10 23.78 -21.80 49.18
C LEU A 10 23.33 -20.41 48.68
N SER A 11 24.28 -19.73 48.05
CA SER A 11 24.26 -18.34 47.55
C SER A 11 23.49 -18.19 46.22
N PRO A 12 23.56 -17.07 45.48
CA PRO A 12 22.55 -16.02 45.50
C PRO A 12 21.83 -15.78 44.15
N SER A 13 20.69 -15.08 44.24
CA SER A 13 20.09 -14.13 43.29
C SER A 13 20.45 -14.21 41.80
N SER A 14 19.45 -14.51 40.96
CA SER A 14 19.16 -13.81 39.69
C SER A 14 17.88 -14.38 39.09
N SER A 15 16.75 -13.71 39.27
CA SER A 15 15.55 -13.98 38.46
C SER A 15 14.99 -12.65 38.02
N THR A 16 15.09 -12.46 36.72
CA THR A 16 14.69 -11.34 35.90
C THR A 16 13.18 -11.16 35.95
N ASP A 17 12.70 -10.05 36.53
CA ASP A 17 11.30 -9.67 36.36
C ASP A 17 11.16 -8.80 35.12
N SER A 18 10.43 -9.37 34.18
CA SER A 18 10.23 -8.88 32.82
C SER A 18 9.09 -7.86 32.82
N MET A 19 9.41 -6.57 32.76
CA MET A 19 8.42 -5.55 32.38
C MET A 19 8.38 -5.43 30.86
N ALA A 20 7.74 -6.42 30.22
CA ALA A 20 7.34 -6.31 28.83
C ALA A 20 6.22 -5.26 28.72
N SER A 21 6.62 -4.03 28.39
CA SER A 21 5.72 -3.03 27.87
C SER A 21 5.16 -3.58 26.56
N SER A 22 3.92 -4.07 26.63
CA SER A 22 3.15 -4.48 25.47
C SER A 22 2.72 -3.23 24.72
N SER A 23 3.67 -2.61 24.03
CA SER A 23 3.40 -1.69 22.94
C SER A 23 2.79 -2.54 21.84
N SER A 24 1.46 -2.55 21.79
CA SER A 24 0.66 -3.20 20.76
C SER A 24 1.03 -2.61 19.40
N SER A 25 2.08 -3.16 18.78
CA SER A 25 2.42 -2.98 17.38
C SER A 25 1.35 -3.68 16.57
N SER A 26 0.21 -2.98 16.45
CA SER A 26 -0.90 -3.33 15.58
C SER A 26 -0.37 -3.33 14.15
N SER A 27 0.22 -4.46 13.78
CA SER A 27 0.78 -4.71 12.47
C SER A 27 -0.40 -4.99 11.54
N THR A 28 -1.17 -3.94 11.26
CA THR A 28 -2.14 -3.95 10.17
C THR A 28 -1.33 -4.09 8.90
N ASN A 29 -1.18 -5.32 8.43
CA ASN A 29 -0.42 -5.69 7.23
C ASN A 29 -1.17 -5.16 6.00
N SER A 30 -1.08 -3.84 5.81
CA SER A 30 -1.79 -3.11 4.77
C SER A 30 -1.05 -3.34 3.45
N VAL A 31 -1.73 -4.02 2.53
CA VAL A 31 -1.17 -4.43 1.24
C VAL A 31 -0.88 -3.19 0.38
N VAL A 32 0.36 -3.06 -0.05
CA VAL A 32 0.75 -2.08 -1.08
C VAL A 32 0.46 -2.62 -2.47
N SER A 33 0.00 -1.76 -3.37
CA SER A 33 -0.11 -2.08 -4.79
C SER A 33 0.48 -0.96 -5.64
N PHE A 34 0.69 -1.24 -6.93
CA PHE A 34 1.38 -0.32 -7.83
C PHE A 34 0.61 -0.10 -9.12
N LEU A 35 0.59 1.16 -9.54
CA LEU A 35 0.01 1.61 -10.80
C LEU A 35 1.08 2.31 -11.63
N THR A 36 0.79 2.51 -12.91
CA THR A 36 1.52 3.43 -13.77
C THR A 36 0.66 4.65 -14.04
N SER A 37 1.30 5.82 -13.94
CA SER A 37 0.74 7.09 -14.39
C SER A 37 0.61 7.12 -15.91
N ASN A 38 -0.14 8.09 -16.45
CA ASN A 38 -0.25 8.28 -17.91
C ASN A 38 1.13 8.46 -18.58
N LYS A 39 2.09 9.09 -17.87
CA LYS A 39 3.49 9.28 -18.31
C LYS A 39 4.39 8.07 -18.06
N GLY A 40 3.83 6.91 -17.69
CA GLY A 40 4.57 5.66 -17.49
C GLY A 40 5.32 5.53 -16.16
N LYS A 41 5.36 6.57 -15.32
CA LYS A 41 6.01 6.49 -13.99
C LYS A 41 5.18 5.66 -13.02
N GLN A 42 5.86 4.87 -12.19
CA GLN A 42 5.23 4.06 -11.15
C GLN A 42 4.64 4.94 -10.04
N LEU A 43 3.46 4.56 -9.58
CA LEU A 43 2.74 5.12 -8.45
C LEU A 43 2.56 4.02 -7.41
N LEU A 44 2.68 4.40 -6.14
CA LEU A 44 2.36 3.54 -5.01
C LEU A 44 0.91 3.79 -4.59
N VAL A 45 0.19 2.72 -4.29
CA VAL A 45 -1.12 2.76 -3.67
C VAL A 45 -1.01 2.12 -2.30
N TYR A 46 -1.41 2.86 -1.28
CA TYR A 46 -1.45 2.41 0.11
C TYR A 46 -2.64 3.04 0.79
N ASP A 47 -3.44 2.23 1.49
CA ASP A 47 -4.64 2.66 2.20
C ASP A 47 -5.55 3.59 1.36
N LYS A 48 -5.81 3.20 0.10
CA LYS A 48 -6.61 3.95 -0.89
C LYS A 48 -6.04 5.32 -1.32
N TYR A 49 -4.91 5.73 -0.79
CA TYR A 49 -4.17 6.90 -1.22
C TYR A 49 -3.15 6.56 -2.31
N VAL A 50 -2.89 7.53 -3.18
CA VAL A 50 -1.92 7.39 -4.28
C VAL A 50 -0.71 8.28 -4.01
N PHE A 51 0.47 7.71 -4.22
CA PHE A 51 1.74 8.37 -3.99
C PHE A 51 2.61 8.31 -5.24
N ARG A 52 3.36 9.39 -5.50
CA ARG A 52 4.39 9.48 -6.53
C ARG A 52 5.76 9.21 -5.93
N CYS A 53 6.62 8.49 -6.64
CA CYS A 53 8.02 8.33 -6.23
C CYS A 53 8.76 9.66 -6.41
N ASN A 54 9.30 10.20 -5.32
CA ASN A 54 10.13 11.40 -5.33
C ASN A 54 11.61 11.05 -5.49
N LYS A 55 12.07 10.02 -4.76
CA LYS A 55 13.48 9.62 -4.73
C LYS A 55 13.61 8.12 -4.50
N THR A 56 14.56 7.49 -5.18
CA THR A 56 15.00 6.13 -4.91
C THR A 56 16.44 6.16 -4.43
N THR A 57 16.73 5.47 -3.33
CA THR A 57 18.09 5.19 -2.84
C THR A 57 18.39 3.70 -3.02
N LEU A 58 19.59 3.27 -2.62
CA LEU A 58 20.00 1.86 -2.69
C LEU A 58 19.09 0.92 -1.88
N PHE A 59 18.45 1.42 -0.82
CA PHE A 59 17.68 0.60 0.12
C PHE A 59 16.20 0.96 0.18
N LYS A 60 15.83 2.19 -0.17
CA LYS A 60 14.49 2.73 0.06
C LYS A 60 14.00 3.58 -1.11
N LYS A 61 12.71 3.50 -1.37
CA LYS A 61 11.98 4.44 -2.23
C LYS A 61 11.14 5.36 -1.35
N TYR A 62 11.21 6.65 -1.64
CA TYR A 62 10.50 7.72 -0.96
C TYR A 62 9.34 8.17 -1.83
N TRP A 63 8.14 8.02 -1.31
CA TRP A 63 6.90 8.31 -2.00
C TRP A 63 6.20 9.48 -1.31
N THR A 64 5.60 10.38 -2.08
CA THR A 64 4.86 11.55 -1.58
C THR A 64 3.45 11.50 -2.09
N CYS A 65 2.47 11.92 -1.30
CA CYS A 65 1.08 11.97 -1.74
C CYS A 65 0.96 12.78 -3.05
N THR A 66 0.06 12.35 -3.94
CA THR A 66 -0.17 13.06 -5.19
C THR A 66 -1.04 14.31 -5.03
N GLU A 67 -1.80 14.39 -3.95
CA GLU A 67 -2.74 15.50 -3.71
C GLU A 67 -2.01 16.81 -3.44
N HIS A 68 -2.58 17.91 -3.92
CA HIS A 68 -1.97 19.23 -3.74
C HIS A 68 -1.99 19.63 -2.26
N ALA A 69 -0.91 20.26 -1.79
CA ALA A 69 -0.74 20.66 -0.39
C ALA A 69 -0.84 19.52 0.65
N CYS A 70 -0.71 18.25 0.23
CA CYS A 70 -0.61 17.10 1.12
C CYS A 70 0.85 16.63 1.24
N ASN A 71 1.38 16.63 2.46
CA ASN A 71 2.79 16.33 2.74
C ASN A 71 3.03 14.91 3.28
N VAL A 72 2.05 14.01 3.16
CA VAL A 72 2.20 12.62 3.61
C VAL A 72 3.23 11.90 2.76
N SER A 73 4.13 11.19 3.44
CA SER A 73 5.18 10.40 2.81
C SER A 73 5.03 8.93 3.17
N ALA A 74 5.19 8.07 2.18
CA ALA A 74 5.28 6.62 2.36
C ALA A 74 6.66 6.12 1.93
N HIS A 75 7.12 5.05 2.56
CA HIS A 75 8.40 4.44 2.28
C HIS A 75 8.22 2.97 1.94
N THR A 76 8.88 2.54 0.87
CA THR A 76 9.04 1.10 0.56
C THR A 76 10.51 0.78 0.45
N ASN A 77 10.90 -0.49 0.59
CA ASN A 77 12.23 -0.89 0.16
C ASN A 77 12.31 -0.95 -1.38
N THR A 78 13.50 -1.26 -1.91
CA THR A 78 13.71 -1.40 -3.35
C THR A 78 13.00 -2.61 -3.96
N LYS A 79 12.63 -3.61 -3.14
CA LYS A 79 11.78 -4.76 -3.50
C LYS A 79 10.28 -4.46 -3.43
N ASN A 80 9.90 -3.19 -3.22
CA ASN A 80 8.52 -2.72 -3.16
C ASN A 80 7.72 -3.19 -1.93
N GLU A 81 8.39 -3.62 -0.87
CA GLU A 81 7.75 -3.95 0.41
C GLU A 81 7.53 -2.68 1.23
N PHE A 82 6.37 -2.54 1.85
CA PHE A 82 6.03 -1.38 2.67
C PHE A 82 6.91 -1.31 3.91
N LEU A 83 7.41 -0.11 4.23
CA LEU A 83 8.24 0.13 5.40
C LEU A 83 7.53 1.03 6.41
N SER A 84 7.05 2.20 5.98
CA SER A 84 6.43 3.16 6.89
C SER A 84 5.60 4.23 6.16
N ILE A 85 4.73 4.90 6.90
CA ILE A 85 4.03 6.12 6.52
C ILE A 85 4.33 7.23 7.54
N ILE A 86 4.41 8.48 7.08
CA ILE A 86 4.74 9.65 7.89
C ILE A 86 3.79 10.79 7.52
N GLY A 87 3.18 11.40 8.54
CA GLY A 87 2.22 12.49 8.39
C GLY A 87 0.77 12.02 8.35
N ASN A 88 -0.15 12.97 8.19
CA ASN A 88 -1.58 12.72 8.13
C ASN A 88 -2.16 13.39 6.89
N HIS A 89 -3.06 12.68 6.19
CA HIS A 89 -3.72 13.23 5.02
C HIS A 89 -4.68 14.34 5.46
N ASN A 90 -4.65 15.46 4.72
CA ASN A 90 -5.57 16.58 4.87
C ASN A 90 -6.70 16.55 3.83
N HIS A 91 -6.93 15.38 3.24
CA HIS A 91 -7.95 15.14 2.23
C HIS A 91 -8.51 13.73 2.37
N ILE A 92 -9.72 13.55 1.85
CA ILE A 92 -10.41 12.26 1.88
C ILE A 92 -9.83 11.36 0.77
N ALA A 93 -9.78 10.05 1.02
CA ALA A 93 -9.45 9.09 -0.01
C ALA A 93 -10.62 8.93 -1.00
N GLU A 94 -10.32 8.86 -2.29
CA GLU A 94 -11.33 8.67 -3.34
C GLU A 94 -11.21 7.27 -3.95
N PRO A 95 -11.75 6.22 -3.29
CA PRO A 95 -11.59 4.84 -3.75
C PRO A 95 -12.21 4.59 -5.14
N HIS A 96 -13.33 5.23 -5.46
CA HIS A 96 -13.97 5.07 -6.77
C HIS A 96 -13.04 5.53 -7.91
N LEU A 97 -12.29 6.63 -7.74
CA LEU A 97 -11.29 7.07 -8.71
C LEU A 97 -10.06 6.16 -8.76
N LEU A 98 -9.70 5.56 -7.63
CA LEU A 98 -8.64 4.55 -7.58
C LEU A 98 -9.04 3.35 -8.44
N ASP A 99 -10.26 2.84 -8.29
CA ASP A 99 -10.76 1.69 -9.04
C ASP A 99 -10.74 1.97 -10.55
N VAL A 100 -11.21 3.15 -10.98
CA VAL A 100 -11.10 3.61 -12.37
C VAL A 100 -9.64 3.62 -12.85
N LYS A 101 -8.70 4.15 -12.04
CA LYS A 101 -7.27 4.14 -12.38
C LYS A 101 -6.70 2.72 -12.50
N GLN A 102 -7.15 1.79 -11.66
CA GLN A 102 -6.74 0.39 -11.69
C GLN A 102 -7.23 -0.30 -12.97
N VAL A 103 -8.51 -0.14 -13.31
CA VAL A 103 -9.08 -0.69 -14.55
C VAL A 103 -8.36 -0.15 -15.77
N LYS A 104 -8.17 1.18 -15.83
CA LYS A 104 -7.40 1.84 -16.89
C LYS A 104 -6.00 1.24 -17.05
N ASN A 105 -5.33 0.99 -15.93
CA ASN A 105 -3.99 0.40 -15.89
C ASN A 105 -3.97 -1.04 -16.41
N LYS A 106 -4.95 -1.86 -16.03
CA LYS A 106 -5.07 -3.25 -16.49
C LYS A 106 -5.32 -3.30 -17.99
N MET A 107 -6.26 -2.51 -18.48
CA MET A 107 -6.56 -2.42 -19.92
C MET A 107 -5.33 -1.97 -20.70
N LYS A 108 -4.64 -0.93 -20.24
CA LYS A 108 -3.39 -0.45 -20.87
C LYS A 108 -2.32 -1.53 -20.95
N LYS A 109 -2.14 -2.33 -19.89
CA LYS A 109 -1.20 -3.44 -19.92
C LYS A 109 -1.60 -4.49 -20.96
N ARG A 110 -2.87 -4.91 -20.96
CA ARG A 110 -3.38 -5.94 -21.88
C ARG A 110 -3.28 -5.54 -23.34
N ILE A 111 -3.64 -4.30 -23.68
CA ILE A 111 -3.55 -3.78 -25.05
C ILE A 111 -2.12 -3.81 -25.57
N LEU A 112 -1.14 -3.54 -24.71
CA LEU A 112 0.26 -3.53 -25.09
C LEU A 112 0.87 -4.95 -25.17
N SER A 113 0.29 -5.93 -24.49
CA SER A 113 0.84 -7.29 -24.39
C SER A 113 0.09 -8.34 -25.21
N GLU A 114 -1.15 -8.07 -25.59
CA GLU A 114 -2.05 -9.02 -26.25
C GLU A 114 -2.48 -8.50 -27.62
N THR A 115 -2.88 -9.40 -28.52
CA THR A 115 -3.46 -9.07 -29.83
C THR A 115 -4.99 -8.95 -29.81
N THR A 116 -5.60 -9.09 -28.62
CA THR A 116 -7.05 -8.97 -28.42
C THR A 116 -7.52 -7.55 -28.79
N SER A 117 -8.69 -7.43 -29.41
CA SER A 117 -9.23 -6.11 -29.79
C SER A 117 -9.51 -5.23 -28.58
N LEU A 118 -9.35 -3.90 -28.75
CA LEU A 118 -9.57 -2.89 -27.71
C LEU A 118 -10.94 -3.02 -27.04
N THR A 119 -12.01 -3.11 -27.84
CA THR A 119 -13.39 -3.22 -27.34
C THR A 119 -13.57 -4.45 -26.47
N LYS A 120 -13.00 -5.59 -26.90
CA LYS A 120 -13.10 -6.83 -26.13
C LYS A 120 -12.34 -6.74 -24.80
N ILE A 121 -11.12 -6.17 -24.81
CA ILE A 121 -10.37 -5.91 -23.57
C ILE A 121 -11.17 -4.98 -22.65
N TYR A 122 -11.81 -3.96 -23.21
CA TYR A 122 -12.63 -3.02 -22.45
C TYR A 122 -13.77 -3.72 -21.73
N ASP A 123 -14.63 -4.42 -22.47
CA ASP A 123 -15.80 -5.09 -21.91
C ASP A 123 -15.41 -6.12 -20.84
N GLU A 124 -14.35 -6.89 -21.08
CA GLU A 124 -13.82 -7.88 -20.13
C GLU A 124 -13.31 -7.22 -18.84
N GLU A 125 -12.47 -6.18 -18.93
CA GLU A 125 -11.88 -5.55 -17.75
C GLU A 125 -12.92 -4.77 -16.93
N VAL A 126 -13.88 -4.11 -17.59
CA VAL A 126 -14.99 -3.43 -16.91
C VAL A 126 -15.88 -4.43 -16.19
N LYS A 127 -16.26 -5.52 -16.86
CA LYS A 127 -17.04 -6.59 -16.24
C LYS A 127 -16.32 -7.24 -15.07
N LYS A 128 -15.01 -7.47 -15.20
CA LYS A 128 -14.18 -8.08 -14.15
C LYS A 128 -14.01 -7.17 -12.94
N ALA A 129 -13.99 -5.86 -13.16
CA ALA A 129 -13.75 -4.89 -12.10
C ALA A 129 -14.95 -4.70 -11.17
N SER A 130 -16.17 -5.06 -11.59
CA SER A 130 -17.41 -4.90 -10.80
C SER A 130 -17.46 -3.52 -10.12
N LEU A 131 -17.27 -2.46 -10.91
CA LEU A 131 -17.15 -1.08 -10.42
C LEU A 131 -18.42 -0.62 -9.70
N SER A 132 -18.24 0.25 -8.70
CA SER A 132 -19.38 0.96 -8.10
C SER A 132 -20.07 1.87 -9.13
N PRO A 133 -21.33 2.28 -8.92
CA PRO A 133 -22.02 3.21 -9.81
C PRO A 133 -21.24 4.52 -10.05
N GLU A 134 -20.60 5.05 -9.00
CA GLU A 134 -19.79 6.28 -9.07
C GLU A 134 -18.51 6.08 -9.90
N ALA A 135 -17.84 4.94 -9.70
CA ALA A 135 -16.66 4.57 -10.48
C ALA A 135 -17.02 4.34 -11.95
N ALA A 136 -18.13 3.63 -12.21
CA ALA A 136 -18.62 3.37 -13.56
C ALA A 136 -18.99 4.66 -14.30
N ALA A 137 -19.60 5.64 -13.61
CA ALA A 137 -19.95 6.94 -14.18
C ALA A 137 -18.72 7.78 -14.58
N THR A 138 -17.56 7.54 -13.95
CA THR A 138 -16.30 8.27 -14.22
C THR A 138 -15.36 7.50 -15.16
N LEU A 139 -15.71 6.27 -15.51
CA LEU A 139 -14.90 5.45 -16.39
C LEU A 139 -14.97 6.00 -17.83
N PRO A 140 -13.83 6.19 -18.52
CA PRO A 140 -13.84 6.65 -19.90
C PRO A 140 -14.53 5.62 -20.81
N THR A 141 -15.18 6.11 -21.86
CA THR A 141 -15.71 5.25 -22.94
C THR A 141 -14.59 4.55 -23.71
N VAL A 142 -14.94 3.53 -24.50
CA VAL A 142 -13.97 2.82 -25.36
C VAL A 142 -13.23 3.79 -26.31
N LEU A 143 -13.96 4.76 -26.88
CA LEU A 143 -13.41 5.75 -27.81
C LEU A 143 -12.49 6.74 -27.10
N GLU A 144 -12.89 7.27 -25.94
CA GLU A 144 -12.01 8.12 -25.15
C GLU A 144 -10.76 7.35 -24.69
N PHE A 145 -10.93 6.06 -24.40
CA PHE A 145 -9.83 5.24 -23.94
C PHE A 145 -8.77 5.02 -25.03
N SER A 146 -9.17 4.90 -26.30
CA SER A 146 -8.25 4.75 -27.43
C SER A 146 -7.33 5.97 -27.63
N MET A 147 -7.78 7.17 -27.23
CA MET A 147 -7.01 8.41 -27.35
C MET A 147 -5.84 8.53 -26.36
N TYR A 148 -5.69 7.61 -25.40
CA TYR A 148 -4.58 7.61 -24.44
C TYR A 148 -3.33 6.82 -24.92
N PHE A 149 -3.33 6.39 -26.18
CA PHE A 149 -2.25 5.65 -26.86
C PHE A 149 -1.81 6.40 -28.10
#